data_AF-A0A1I6EML3-F1
#
_entry.id   AF-A0A1I6EML3-F1
#
_cell.length_a   1.000
_cell.length_b   1.000
_cell.length_c   1.000
_cell.angle_alpha   90.00
_cell.angle_beta   90.00
_cell.angle_gamma   90.00
#
_symmetry.space_group_name_H-M   'P 1'
#
loop_
_entity.id
_entity.type
_entity.pdbx_description
1 polymer ?
#
loop_
_entity_poly.entity_id
_entity_poly.type
_entity_poly.pdbx_seq_one_letter_code
_entity_poly.pdbx_strand_id
1 'polypeptide(L)'
;SPFPVLVPQYISAGYTLDRVEFQPMIKPVAKISLIYNGPNVDHIVIMETNVPDGYVQGYGYDIEDTVTEDIKVGKNSGQLILFKNDRIQMTWINNSVLFTLNGKISKEEAIKIAESMK
;
A
#
# COMPACT_ATOMS: atom_id res chain seq x y z
N SER A 1 -15.41 8.03 -4.38
CA SER A 1 -14.06 8.51 -4.06
C SER A 1 -13.75 9.75 -4.91
N PRO A 2 -12.96 10.73 -4.44
CA PRO A 2 -12.51 11.85 -5.27
C PRO A 2 -11.50 11.46 -6.37
N PHE A 3 -11.12 10.18 -6.46
CA PHE A 3 -10.22 9.60 -7.47
C PHE A 3 -10.73 8.20 -7.90
N PRO A 4 -10.36 7.71 -9.11
CA PRO A 4 -10.60 6.32 -9.50
C PRO A 4 -9.87 5.35 -8.58
N VAL A 5 -10.58 4.38 -8.01
CA VAL A 5 -10.00 3.34 -7.15
C VAL A 5 -9.36 2.28 -8.01
N LEU A 6 -8.09 1.95 -7.76
CA LEU A 6 -7.40 0.88 -8.49
C LEU A 6 -7.48 -0.43 -7.72
N VAL A 7 -7.70 -1.53 -8.41
CA VAL A 7 -7.77 -2.86 -7.77
C VAL A 7 -6.64 -3.72 -8.32
N PRO A 8 -5.87 -4.44 -7.48
CA PRO A 8 -4.83 -5.32 -7.98
C PRO A 8 -5.44 -6.44 -8.82
N GLN A 9 -4.92 -6.62 -10.04
CA GLN A 9 -5.27 -7.75 -10.90
C GLN A 9 -4.56 -9.04 -10.48
N TYR A 10 -3.58 -8.94 -9.58
CA TYR A 10 -2.86 -10.05 -8.97
C TYR A 10 -2.81 -9.88 -7.45
N ILE A 11 -3.17 -10.94 -6.72
CA ILE A 11 -2.94 -11.06 -5.29
C ILE A 11 -2.25 -12.40 -5.03
N SER A 12 -1.35 -12.45 -4.05
CA SER A 12 -0.66 -13.68 -3.68
C SER A 12 -1.65 -14.81 -3.38
N ALA A 13 -1.27 -16.05 -3.72
CA ALA A 13 -2.13 -17.21 -3.54
C ALA A 13 -2.60 -17.37 -2.09
N GLY A 14 -3.89 -17.69 -1.91
CA GLY A 14 -4.51 -17.83 -0.60
C GLY A 14 -5.06 -16.54 0.00
N TYR A 15 -4.83 -15.39 -0.64
CA TYR A 15 -5.48 -14.13 -0.26
C TYR A 15 -6.75 -13.89 -1.07
N THR A 16 -7.79 -13.41 -0.40
CA THR A 16 -9.08 -13.04 -1.03
C THR A 16 -9.56 -11.72 -0.50
N LEU A 17 -10.21 -10.91 -1.35
CA LEU A 17 -10.77 -9.63 -0.94
C LEU A 17 -11.89 -9.88 0.08
N ASP A 18 -11.73 -9.35 1.29
CA ASP A 18 -12.72 -9.43 2.36
C ASP A 18 -13.66 -8.23 2.28
N ARG A 19 -13.10 -7.02 2.27
CA ARG A 19 -13.89 -5.78 2.22
C ARG A 19 -13.13 -4.59 1.66
N VAL A 20 -13.90 -3.58 1.30
CA VAL A 20 -13.42 -2.26 0.88
C VAL A 20 -13.99 -1.22 1.84
N GLU A 21 -13.11 -0.42 2.42
CA GLU A 21 -13.48 0.65 3.36
C GLU A 21 -13.21 2.02 2.73
N PHE A 22 -14.19 2.93 2.86
CA PHE A 22 -14.04 4.33 2.49
C PHE A 22 -13.97 5.18 3.75
N GLN A 23 -12.92 5.99 3.86
CA GLN A 23 -12.74 6.92 4.96
C GLN A 23 -12.60 8.35 4.42
N PRO A 24 -13.58 9.24 4.63
CA PRO A 24 -13.37 10.66 4.37
C PRO A 24 -12.36 11.22 5.38
N MET A 25 -11.41 12.03 4.90
CA MET A 25 -10.46 12.75 5.75
C MET A 25 -10.81 14.25 5.71
N ILE A 26 -9.81 15.13 5.73
CA ILE A 26 -10.00 16.57 5.53
C ILE A 26 -10.23 16.81 4.04
N LYS A 27 -11.43 17.30 3.66
CA LYS A 27 -11.77 17.57 2.25
C LYS A 27 -10.66 18.43 1.59
N PRO A 28 -10.21 18.07 0.37
CA PRO A 28 -10.75 17.05 -0.54
C PRO A 28 -10.12 15.64 -0.37
N VAL A 29 -9.41 15.36 0.72
CA VAL A 29 -8.72 14.08 0.95
C VAL A 29 -9.68 12.97 1.40
N ALA A 30 -9.53 11.81 0.79
CA ALA A 30 -10.18 10.58 1.20
C ALA A 30 -9.19 9.42 1.10
N LYS A 31 -9.45 8.37 1.88
CA LYS A 31 -8.71 7.12 1.86
C LYS A 31 -9.64 5.97 1.50
N ILE A 32 -9.17 5.10 0.62
CA ILE A 32 -9.74 3.78 0.36
C ILE A 32 -8.83 2.73 0.98
N SER A 33 -9.40 1.68 1.55
CA SER A 33 -8.64 0.52 2.03
C SER A 33 -9.24 -0.76 1.48
N LEU A 34 -8.46 -1.50 0.71
CA LEU A 34 -8.76 -2.83 0.23
C LEU A 34 -8.13 -3.83 1.21
N ILE A 35 -8.96 -4.65 1.85
CA ILE A 35 -8.52 -5.59 2.89
C ILE A 35 -8.67 -7.00 2.35
N TYR A 36 -7.57 -7.74 2.30
CA TYR A 36 -7.50 -9.11 1.83
C TYR A 36 -7.17 -10.04 2.99
N ASN A 37 -7.98 -11.07 3.19
CA ASN A 37 -7.73 -12.12 4.18
C ASN A 37 -6.86 -13.21 3.56
N GLY A 38 -5.77 -13.55 4.23
CA GLY A 38 -4.86 -14.61 3.87
C GLY A 38 -4.91 -15.82 4.82
N PRO A 39 -4.03 -16.80 4.61
CA PRO A 39 -3.84 -17.90 5.54
C PRO A 39 -3.32 -17.41 6.91
N ASN A 40 -3.62 -18.14 7.98
CA ASN A 40 -3.10 -17.90 9.33
C ASN A 40 -3.36 -16.51 9.91
N VAL A 41 -4.56 -15.94 9.69
CA VAL A 41 -4.99 -14.61 10.16
C VAL A 41 -4.13 -13.43 9.65
N ASP A 42 -3.27 -13.67 8.66
CA ASP A 42 -2.53 -12.60 8.00
C ASP A 42 -3.45 -11.83 7.05
N HIS A 43 -3.19 -10.53 6.93
CA HIS A 43 -3.92 -9.63 6.05
C HIS A 43 -2.96 -8.88 5.14
N ILE A 44 -3.35 -8.73 3.88
CA ILE A 44 -2.80 -7.69 3.00
C ILE A 44 -3.78 -6.52 3.02
N VAL A 45 -3.26 -5.32 3.29
CA VAL A 45 -4.05 -4.09 3.26
C VAL A 45 -3.41 -3.15 2.25
N ILE A 46 -4.18 -2.77 1.23
CA ILE A 46 -3.79 -1.77 0.25
C ILE A 46 -4.59 -0.51 0.51
N MET A 47 -3.91 0.59 0.74
CA MET A 47 -4.52 1.90 0.96
C MET A 47 -4.23 2.82 -0.21
N GLU A 48 -5.24 3.58 -0.61
CA GLU A 48 -5.16 4.62 -1.63
C GLU A 48 -5.61 5.94 -1.03
N THR A 49 -4.77 6.97 -1.09
CA THR A 49 -5.10 8.30 -0.58
C THR A 49 -4.77 9.33 -1.65
N ASN A 50 -5.73 10.19 -2.01
CA ASN A 50 -5.41 11.30 -2.91
C ASN A 50 -4.54 12.34 -2.21
N VAL A 51 -3.53 12.81 -2.94
CA VAL A 51 -2.50 13.75 -2.50
C VAL A 51 -2.75 15.07 -3.23
N PRO A 52 -3.61 15.97 -2.71
CA PRO A 52 -3.74 17.31 -3.29
C PRO A 52 -2.42 18.08 -3.14
N ASP A 53 -2.22 19.11 -3.96
CA ASP A 53 -1.02 19.95 -3.91
C ASP A 53 -0.74 20.44 -2.49
N GLY A 54 0.50 20.23 -2.01
CA GLY A 54 0.94 20.57 -0.66
C GLY A 54 0.69 19.50 0.41
N TYR A 55 0.13 18.34 0.07
CA TYR A 55 0.02 17.21 1.00
C TYR A 55 1.39 16.62 1.30
N VAL A 56 1.90 16.89 2.50
CA VAL A 56 3.11 16.28 3.06
C VAL A 56 2.68 15.24 4.08
N GLN A 57 2.82 13.96 3.74
CA GLN A 57 2.70 12.88 4.72
C GLN A 57 4.09 12.47 5.17
N GLY A 58 4.47 12.94 6.36
CA GLY A 58 5.64 12.43 7.06
C GLY A 58 5.28 11.09 7.68
N TYR A 59 6.02 10.05 7.33
CA TYR A 59 5.98 8.80 8.07
C TYR A 59 7.06 8.84 9.14
N GLY A 60 6.66 8.85 10.41
CA GLY A 60 7.58 8.66 11.53
C GLY A 60 7.76 7.17 11.75
N TYR A 61 8.94 6.64 11.44
CA TYR A 61 9.33 5.29 11.83
C TYR A 61 10.41 5.36 12.90
N ASP A 62 10.34 4.45 13.86
CA ASP A 62 11.46 4.19 14.74
C ASP A 62 12.53 3.43 13.93
N ILE A 63 13.60 4.15 13.57
CA ILE A 63 14.64 3.73 12.64
C ILE A 63 15.54 2.62 13.20
N GLU A 64 15.46 2.32 14.51
CA GLU A 64 16.28 1.28 15.13
C GLU A 64 15.83 -0.15 14.75
N ASP A 65 14.57 -0.33 14.31
CA ASP A 65 13.95 -1.65 14.10
C ASP A 65 13.50 -1.93 12.66
N THR A 66 13.90 -1.11 11.69
CA THR A 66 13.44 -1.21 10.30
C THR A 66 14.57 -1.09 9.27
N VAL A 67 14.46 -1.86 8.18
CA VAL A 67 15.32 -1.68 6.99
C VAL A 67 14.52 -0.95 5.93
N THR A 68 15.04 0.17 5.45
CA THR A 68 14.41 0.97 4.39
C THR A 68 15.16 0.79 3.08
N GLU A 69 14.42 0.55 2.00
CA GLU A 69 14.97 0.37 0.66
C GLU A 69 14.19 1.17 -0.38
N ASP A 70 14.91 1.79 -1.31
CA ASP A 70 14.29 2.35 -2.52
C ASP A 70 13.90 1.22 -3.47
N ILE A 71 12.70 1.32 -4.06
CA ILE A 71 12.16 0.34 -4.98
C ILE A 71 11.57 1.00 -6.23
N LYS A 72 11.31 0.19 -7.25
CA LYS A 72 10.54 0.59 -8.43
C LYS A 72 9.25 -0.24 -8.52
N VAL A 73 8.17 0.43 -8.89
CA VAL A 73 6.87 -0.17 -9.22
C VAL A 73 6.53 0.29 -10.64
N GLY A 74 6.84 -0.54 -11.64
CA GLY A 74 6.81 -0.12 -13.05
C GLY A 74 7.69 1.12 -13.29
N LYS A 75 7.07 2.24 -13.69
CA LYS A 75 7.76 3.52 -13.94
C LYS A 75 7.88 4.42 -12.70
N ASN A 76 7.24 4.06 -11.60
CA ASN A 76 7.17 4.90 -10.40
C ASN A 76 8.24 4.45 -9.39
N SER A 77 8.87 5.41 -8.72
CA SER A 77 9.73 5.12 -7.56
C SER A 77 8.87 4.99 -6.30
N GLY A 78 9.32 4.14 -5.38
CA GLY A 78 8.69 3.96 -4.09
C GLY A 78 9.71 3.62 -3.01
N GLN A 79 9.20 3.43 -1.81
CA GLN A 79 9.96 3.05 -0.64
C GLN A 79 9.38 1.75 -0.08
N LEU A 80 10.26 0.84 0.33
CA LEU A 80 9.93 -0.38 1.06
C LEU A 80 10.54 -0.30 2.44
N ILE A 81 9.77 -0.72 3.43
CA ILE A 81 10.21 -0.85 4.82
C ILE A 81 9.97 -2.30 5.23
N LEU A 82 11.04 -2.96 5.65
CA LEU A 82 11.01 -4.30 6.21
C LEU A 82 11.10 -4.22 7.74
N PHE A 83 10.10 -4.79 8.41
CA PHE A 83 10.05 -4.88 9.87
C PHE A 83 10.61 -6.22 10.35
N LYS A 84 11.13 -6.29 11.58
CA LYS A 84 11.71 -7.51 12.20
C LYS A 84 10.78 -8.73 12.26
N ASN A 85 9.47 -8.56 12.09
CA ASN A 85 8.47 -9.63 12.12
C ASN A 85 8.07 -10.12 10.71
N ASP A 86 8.92 -9.90 9.72
CA ASP A 86 8.71 -10.19 8.30
C ASP A 86 7.52 -9.46 7.66
N ARG A 87 6.98 -8.45 8.35
CA ARG A 87 6.00 -7.55 7.74
C ARG A 87 6.73 -6.54 6.88
N ILE A 88 6.06 -6.13 5.82
CA ILE A 88 6.50 -5.05 4.97
C ILE A 88 5.48 -3.93 4.96
N GLN A 89 5.99 -2.73 4.71
CA GLN A 89 5.20 -1.61 4.25
C GLN A 89 5.85 -1.06 2.99
N MET A 90 5.06 -0.96 1.91
CA MET A 90 5.53 -0.45 0.64
C MET A 90 4.69 0.76 0.23
N THR A 91 5.34 1.88 -0.10
CA THR A 91 4.68 3.11 -0.50
C THR A 91 5.17 3.60 -1.85
N TRP A 92 4.24 3.98 -2.73
CA TRP A 92 4.58 4.60 -4.02
C TRP A 92 3.47 5.57 -4.43
N ILE A 93 3.80 6.50 -5.33
CA ILE A 93 2.83 7.46 -5.86
C ILE A 93 2.56 7.14 -7.32
N ASN A 94 1.28 7.13 -7.71
CA ASN A 94 0.85 7.03 -9.10
C ASN A 94 -0.28 8.05 -9.34
N ASN A 95 -0.10 8.95 -10.31
CA ASN A 95 -1.08 9.98 -10.69
C ASN A 95 -1.71 10.74 -9.49
N SER A 96 -0.86 11.25 -8.59
CA SER A 96 -1.29 12.00 -7.39
C SER A 96 -2.11 11.21 -6.37
N VAL A 97 -2.07 9.88 -6.43
CA VAL A 97 -2.57 8.98 -5.40
C VAL A 97 -1.38 8.31 -4.74
N LEU A 98 -1.30 8.40 -3.42
CA LEU A 98 -0.37 7.66 -2.59
C LEU A 98 -0.96 6.29 -2.31
N PHE A 99 -0.19 5.28 -2.69
CA PHE A 99 -0.49 3.89 -2.40
C PHE A 99 0.36 3.43 -1.22
N THR A 100 -0.24 2.61 -0.36
CA THR A 100 0.48 1.91 0.70
C THR A 100 0.03 0.46 0.73
N LEU A 101 0.95 -0.48 0.59
CA LEU A 101 0.70 -1.90 0.77
C LEU A 101 1.35 -2.36 2.08
N ASN A 102 0.56 -2.97 2.95
CA ASN A 102 1.04 -3.64 4.15
C ASN A 102 0.70 -5.11 4.11
N GLY A 103 1.61 -5.96 4.59
CA GLY A 103 1.35 -7.39 4.71
C GLY A 103 2.57 -8.17 5.17
N LYS A 104 2.36 -9.45 5.47
CA LYS A 104 3.43 -10.41 5.73
C LYS A 104 3.69 -11.22 4.46
N ILE A 105 4.36 -10.59 3.50
CA ILE A 105 4.67 -11.14 2.18
C ILE A 105 6.08 -10.75 1.77
N SER A 106 6.66 -11.47 0.81
CA SER A 106 7.98 -11.12 0.28
C SER A 106 7.94 -9.80 -0.50
N LYS A 107 9.10 -9.17 -0.63
CA LYS A 107 9.31 -7.98 -1.46
C LYS A 107 8.84 -8.20 -2.90
N GLU A 108 9.19 -9.34 -3.49
CA GLU A 108 8.85 -9.68 -4.87
C GLU A 108 7.34 -9.78 -5.06
N GLU A 109 6.64 -10.39 -4.11
CA GLU A 109 5.19 -10.51 -4.13
C GLU A 109 4.52 -9.14 -3.98
N ALA A 110 5.04 -8.29 -3.09
CA ALA A 110 4.55 -6.93 -2.92
C ALA A 110 4.66 -6.11 -4.21
N ILE A 111 5.83 -6.17 -4.87
CA ILE A 111 6.07 -5.46 -6.13
C ILE A 111 5.12 -5.96 -7.21
N LYS A 112 4.93 -7.29 -7.37
CA LYS A 112 3.97 -7.84 -8.34
C LYS A 112 2.55 -7.35 -8.08
N ILE A 113 2.09 -7.33 -6.82
CA ILE A 113 0.76 -6.82 -6.47
C ILE A 113 0.65 -5.35 -6.89
N ALA A 114 1.63 -4.52 -6.53
CA ALA A 114 1.63 -3.10 -6.85
C ALA A 114 1.69 -2.79 -8.36
N GLU A 115 2.45 -3.57 -9.13
CA GLU A 115 2.50 -3.44 -10.59
C GLU A 115 1.20 -3.89 -11.28
N SER A 116 0.38 -4.70 -10.59
CA SER A 116 -0.90 -5.17 -11.10
C SER A 116 -2.07 -4.21 -10.86
N MET A 117 -1.85 -3.09 -10.16
CA MET A 117 -2.90 -2.11 -9.84
C MET A 117 -3.38 -1.40 -11.12
N LYS A 118 -4.68 -1.55 -11.42
CA LYS A 118 -5.33 -0.97 -12.62
C LYS A 118 -6.71 -0.42 -12.31
#